data_AF-A0A0F2L6F9-F1
#
_entry.id   AF-A0A0F2L6F9-F1
#
_cell.length_a   1.000
_cell.length_b   1.000
_cell.length_c   1.000
_cell.angle_alpha   90.00
_cell.angle_beta   90.00
_cell.angle_gamma   90.00
#
_symmetry.space_group_name_H-M   'P 1'
#
loop_
_entity.id
_entity.type
_entity.pdbx_description
1 polymer ?
#
loop_
_entity_poly.entity_id
_entity_poly.type
_entity_poly.pdbx_seq_one_letter_code
_entity_poly.pdbx_strand_id
1 'polypeptide(L)' 'MSIQCPSCGLPEWEAMPPPHTYRHKGPENTVMIARCKNCGTVFYIFRTRLDTYTIHIERAERKHGAIPHLE' A
#
# COMPACT_ATOMS: atom_id res chain seq x y z
N MET A 1 -8.24 6.71 -12.80
CA MET A 1 -8.04 5.32 -12.33
C MET A 1 -8.27 5.30 -10.83
N SER A 2 -9.22 4.49 -10.35
CA SER A 2 -9.46 4.31 -8.92
C SER A 2 -8.53 3.21 -8.38
N ILE A 3 -7.95 3.43 -7.21
CA ILE A 3 -7.11 2.45 -6.54
C ILE A 3 -8.03 1.39 -5.93
N GLN A 4 -7.89 0.14 -6.35
CA GLN A 4 -8.72 -0.98 -5.89
C GLN A 4 -7.98 -1.85 -4.87
N CYS A 5 -8.74 -2.36 -3.89
CA CYS A 5 -8.24 -3.35 -2.96
C CYS A 5 -7.80 -4.61 -3.74
N PRO A 6 -6.57 -5.10 -3.55
CA PRO A 6 -6.07 -6.28 -4.27
C PRO A 6 -6.70 -7.60 -3.78
N SER A 7 -7.55 -7.56 -2.75
CA SER A 7 -8.28 -8.74 -2.23
C SER A 7 -9.72 -8.79 -2.72
N CYS A 8 -10.49 -7.71 -2.56
CA CYS A 8 -11.93 -7.70 -2.88
C CYS A 8 -12.30 -6.85 -4.11
N GLY A 9 -11.34 -6.17 -4.75
CA GLY A 9 -11.57 -5.35 -5.96
C GLY A 9 -12.31 -4.03 -5.72
N LEU A 10 -12.76 -3.76 -4.50
CA LEU A 10 -13.49 -2.52 -4.18
C LEU A 10 -12.54 -1.33 -3.98
N PRO A 11 -12.96 -0.11 -4.34
CA PRO A 11 -12.13 1.10 -4.23
C PRO A 11 -12.17 1.75 -2.84
N GLU A 12 -12.88 1.15 -1.88
CA GLU A 12 -13.07 1.70 -0.54
C GLU A 12 -11.92 1.30 0.39
N TRP A 13 -11.05 2.26 0.67
CA TRP A 13 -9.91 2.10 1.58
C TRP A 13 -9.63 3.41 2.31
N GLU A 14 -8.85 3.30 3.39
CA GLU A 14 -8.30 4.43 4.14
C GLU A 14 -6.78 4.31 4.22
N ALA A 15 -6.10 5.45 4.08
CA ALA A 15 -4.66 5.50 4.29
C ALA A 15 -4.38 5.38 5.79
N MET A 16 -3.44 4.51 6.16
CA MET A 16 -3.01 4.39 7.54
C MET A 16 -2.21 5.65 7.93
N PRO A 17 -2.37 6.16 9.17
CA PRO A 17 -1.69 7.36 9.63
C PRO A 17 -0.16 7.15 9.69
N PRO A 18 0.65 8.23 9.70
CA PRO A 18 2.08 8.15 9.97
C PRO A 18 2.34 7.39 11.30
N PRO A 19 3.38 6.55 11.40
CA PRO A 19 4.55 6.43 10.51
C PRO A 19 4.36 5.50 9.29
N HIS A 20 3.17 4.93 9.10
CA HIS A 20 2.89 3.93 8.07
C HIS A 20 2.78 4.49 6.63
N THR A 21 3.02 5.79 6.46
CA THR A 21 3.11 6.46 5.16
C THR A 21 4.58 6.67 4.80
N TYR A 22 5.13 5.83 3.93
CA TYR A 22 6.56 5.85 3.61
C TYR A 22 6.83 6.52 2.26
N ARG A 23 7.45 7.70 2.29
CA ARG A 23 7.92 8.37 1.07
C ARG A 23 9.37 7.98 0.82
N HIS A 24 9.61 7.03 -0.09
CA HIS A 24 10.97 6.66 -0.48
C HIS A 24 11.67 7.91 -1.04
N LYS A 25 12.87 8.23 -0.55
CA LYS A 25 13.70 9.35 -1.03
C LYS A 25 14.06 9.14 -2.50
N GLY A 26 13.27 9.71 -3.39
CA GLY A 26 13.50 9.76 -4.83
C GLY A 26 12.37 10.55 -5.50
N PRO A 27 12.60 11.14 -6.68
CA PRO A 27 11.71 12.15 -7.26
C PRO A 27 10.31 11.67 -7.68
N GLU A 28 9.93 10.40 -7.41
CA GLU A 28 8.86 9.72 -8.16
C GLU A 28 8.05 8.65 -7.43
N ASN A 29 8.47 8.11 -6.29
CA ASN A 29 7.92 6.83 -5.79
C ASN A 29 7.39 6.97 -4.35
N THR A 30 6.08 7.08 -4.19
CA THR A 30 5.42 7.12 -2.86
C THR A 30 4.83 5.76 -2.54
N VAL A 31 5.10 5.24 -1.34
CA VAL A 31 4.52 4.00 -0.83
C VAL A 31 3.60 4.33 0.33
N MET A 32 2.32 4.00 0.21
CA MET A 32 1.35 4.21 1.28
C MET A 32 0.83 2.87 1.76
N ILE A 33 0.70 2.71 3.07
CA ILE A 33 -0.06 1.60 3.64
C ILE A 33 -1.53 2.02 3.68
N ALA A 34 -2.40 1.20 3.11
CA ALA A 34 -3.84 1.41 3.10
C ALA A 34 -4.57 0.18 3.65
N ARG A 35 -5.71 0.42 4.30
CA ARG A 35 -6.62 -0.63 4.78
C ARG A 35 -7.92 -0.56 4.02
N CYS A 36 -8.38 -1.68 3.49
CA CYS A 36 -9.70 -1.75 2.83
C CYS A 36 -10.82 -1.66 3.88
N LYS A 37 -11.80 -0.79 3.65
CA LYS A 37 -12.95 -0.62 4.54
C LYS A 37 -13.93 -1.79 4.48
N ASN A 38 -13.95 -2.51 3.35
CA ASN A 38 -14.88 -3.61 3.14
C ASN A 38 -14.38 -4.96 3.68
N CYS A 39 -13.13 -5.33 3.37
CA CYS A 39 -12.57 -6.64 3.76
C CYS A 39 -11.47 -6.56 4.83
N GLY A 40 -11.09 -5.35 5.28
CA GLY A 40 -10.07 -5.15 6.30
C GLY A 40 -8.63 -5.43 5.85
N THR A 41 -8.40 -5.88 4.61
CA THR A 41 -7.07 -6.18 4.07
C THR A 41 -6.18 -4.95 4.10
N VAL A 42 -4.97 -5.11 4.63
CA VAL A 42 -3.93 -4.07 4.60
C VAL A 42 -3.01 -4.33 3.40
N PHE A 43 -2.80 -3.31 2.57
CA PHE A 43 -2.05 -3.39 1.32
C PHE A 43 -1.21 -2.14 1.09
N TYR A 44 -0.15 -2.29 0.31
CA TYR A 44 0.66 -1.16 -0.17
C TYR A 44 0.06 -0.57 -1.43
N ILE A 45 0.05 0.75 -1.50
CA ILE A 45 -0.17 1.54 -2.70
C ILE A 45 1.18 2.10 -3.12
N PHE A 46 1.69 1.61 -4.25
CA PHE A 46 2.88 2.12 -4.90
C PHE A 46 2.47 3.10 -5.97
N ARG A 47 2.84 4.37 -5.81
CA ARG A 47 2.59 5.42 -6.80
C ARG A 47 3.92 5.86 -7.40
N THR A 48 4.05 5.65 -8.70
CA THR A 48 5.15 6.13 -9.54
C THR A 48 4.69 7.34 -10.37
N ARG A 49 5.60 8.02 -11.09
CA ARG A 49 5.21 9.10 -12.03
C ARG A 49 4.27 8.63 -13.15
N LEU A 50 4.37 7.35 -13.53
CA LEU A 50 3.69 6.78 -14.70
C LEU A 50 2.44 5.96 -14.32
N ASP A 51 2.42 5.37 -13.13
CA ASP A 51 1.43 4.35 -12.78
C ASP A 51 1.24 4.19 -11.26
N THR A 52 0.13 3.58 -10.87
CA THR A 52 -0.21 3.27 -9.48
C THR A 52 -0.60 1.80 -9.35
N TYR A 53 0.12 1.06 -8.51
CA TYR A 53 -0.09 -0.38 -8.28
C TYR A 53 -0.44 -0.67 -6.82
N THR A 54 -1.27 -1.69 -6.59
CA THR A 54 -1.58 -2.20 -5.25
C THR A 54 -0.99 -3.58 -5.03
N ILE A 55 -0.40 -3.81 -3.86
CA ILE A 55 0.26 -5.08 -3.52
C ILE A 55 -0.11 -5.48 -2.09
N HIS A 56 -0.47 -6.75 -1.90
CA HIS A 56 -0.68 -7.34 -0.57
C HIS A 56 0.58 -7.22 0.29
N ILE A 57 0.45 -6.77 1.55
CA ILE A 57 1.61 -6.62 2.45
C ILE A 57 2.32 -7.95 2.66
N GLU A 58 1.57 -9.02 2.94
CA GLU A 58 2.14 -10.37 3.14
C GLU A 58 2.98 -10.83 1.95
N ARG A 59 2.61 -10.42 0.73
CA ARG A 59 3.34 -10.75 -0.50
C ARG A 59 4.59 -9.88 -0.67
N ALA A 60 4.54 -8.63 -0.21
CA ALA A 60 5.68 -7.73 -0.21
C ALA A 60 6.73 -8.15 0.85
N GLU A 61 6.30 -8.52 2.05
CA GLU A 61 7.19 -8.96 3.14
C GLU A 61 7.92 -10.26 2.81
N ARG A 62 7.24 -11.24 2.16
CA ARG A 62 7.93 -12.45 1.68
C ARG A 62 8.98 -12.19 0.61
N LYS A 63 8.83 -11.14 -0.19
CA LYS A 63 9.73 -10.82 -1.31
C LYS A 63 10.88 -9.90 -0.91
N HIS A 64 10.66 -9.03 0.09
CA HIS A 64 11.60 -7.96 0.45
C HIS A 64 12.08 -8.01 1.92
N GLY A 65 11.65 -9.00 2.70
CA GLY A 65 11.88 -9.08 4.15
C GLY A 65 10.82 -8.31 4.94
N ALA A 66 10.81 -8.47 6.27
CA ALA A 66 9.87 -7.78 7.15
C ALA A 66 10.04 -6.26 6.98
N ILE A 67 8.95 -5.57 6.65
CA ILE A 67 8.99 -4.11 6.49
C ILE A 67 8.85 -3.52 7.91
N PRO A 68 9.86 -2.79 8.42
CA PRO A 68 10.09 -2.59 9.86
C PRO A 68 9.08 -1.69 10.62
N HIS A 69 7.85 -1.53 10.13
CA HIS A 69 6.89 -0.57 10.67
C HIS A 69 5.46 -1.12 10.81
N LEU A 70 5.32 -2.43 11.01
CA LEU A 70 4.07 -3.07 11.48
C LEU A 70 4.38 -3.71 12.83
N GLU A 71 4.36 -2.91 13.90
CA GLU A 71 4.23 -3.40 15.27
C GLU A 71 2.75 -3.41 15.68
#